data_AF-A0A5S4HJU4-F1
#
_entry.id   AF-A0A5S4HJU4-F1
#
_cell.length_a   1.000
_cell.length_b   1.000
_cell.length_c   1.000
_cell.angle_alpha   90.00
_cell.angle_beta   90.00
_cell.angle_gamma   90.00
#
_symmetry.space_group_name_H-M   'P 1'
#
loop_
_entity.id
_entity.type
_entity.pdbx_description
1 polymer ?
#
loop_
_entity_poly.entity_id
_entity_poly.type
_entity_poly.pdbx_seq_one_letter_code
_entity_poly.pdbx_strand_id
1 'polypeptide(L)'
;MKISRKKALILGSAALIVLALAGGISYLALSGGKELKYKTQAALRNALPVTAAAELHQRGVTLAAPLKCADLPGWTKERLRVSCTGTTSDSKRVEVLGSGEKKTATTYYTILVGGRPVVQNATCLGADCHSQEAGSRG
;
A
#
# COMPACT_ATOMS: atom_id res chain seq x y z
N MET A 1 44.85 26.59 -42.43
CA MET A 1 44.52 25.51 -43.40
C MET A 1 43.02 25.23 -43.32
N LYS A 2 42.41 24.91 -44.46
CA LYS A 2 40.96 24.83 -44.76
C LYS A 2 40.13 23.96 -43.80
N ILE A 3 38.88 24.38 -43.61
CA ILE A 3 37.76 23.64 -43.00
C ILE A 3 37.58 22.28 -43.66
N SER A 4 37.40 21.22 -42.87
CA SER A 4 36.68 20.03 -43.33
C SER A 4 35.66 19.59 -42.29
N ARG A 5 34.39 19.67 -42.69
CA ARG A 5 33.21 19.28 -41.90
C ARG A 5 33.00 17.77 -42.01
N LYS A 6 32.34 17.21 -40.97
CA LYS A 6 31.54 15.97 -40.94
C LYS A 6 32.28 14.67 -40.63
N LYS A 7 32.08 14.19 -39.40
CA LYS A 7 31.58 12.86 -38.99
C LYS A 7 31.54 12.89 -37.45
N ALA A 8 30.50 13.47 -36.87
CA ALA A 8 29.28 12.77 -36.49
C ALA A 8 29.56 11.57 -35.56
N LEU A 9 29.30 11.81 -34.27
CA LEU A 9 28.62 10.92 -33.33
C LEU A 9 28.99 9.45 -33.42
N ILE A 10 29.90 8.94 -32.57
CA ILE A 10 29.76 7.67 -31.82
C ILE A 10 30.66 7.76 -30.57
N LEU A 11 30.21 7.12 -29.48
CA LEU A 11 30.87 6.89 -28.18
C LEU A 11 30.60 7.94 -27.09
N GLY A 12 29.32 8.07 -26.75
CA GLY A 12 28.94 8.48 -25.39
C GLY A 12 29.17 7.33 -24.42
N SER A 13 30.21 7.43 -23.60
CA SER A 13 30.40 6.61 -22.39
C SER A 13 31.23 7.37 -21.36
N ALA A 14 30.68 7.43 -20.14
CA ALA A 14 31.36 7.62 -18.86
C ALA A 14 31.75 9.05 -18.39
N ALA A 15 30.88 9.62 -17.54
CA ALA A 15 31.22 10.27 -16.26
C ALA A 15 29.89 10.62 -15.55
N LEU A 16 29.23 9.68 -14.87
CA LEU A 16 29.31 9.42 -13.43
C LEU A 16 29.30 10.67 -12.52
N ILE A 17 28.38 10.58 -11.54
CA ILE A 17 28.23 11.36 -10.30
C ILE A 17 27.21 12.52 -10.39
N VAL A 18 25.94 12.17 -10.21
CA VAL A 18 24.91 13.11 -9.71
C VAL A 18 24.75 12.86 -8.21
N LEU A 19 25.25 13.85 -7.46
CA LEU A 19 24.95 14.23 -6.08
C LEU A 19 23.85 13.44 -5.38
N ALA A 20 24.26 12.64 -4.39
CA ALA A 20 23.41 12.17 -3.31
C ALA A 20 22.99 13.37 -2.45
N LEU A 21 21.81 13.91 -2.73
CA LEU A 21 21.12 14.84 -1.85
C LEU A 21 19.89 14.12 -1.29
N ALA A 22 20.00 13.78 -0.01
CA ALA A 22 18.93 13.64 0.97
C ALA A 22 17.57 13.08 0.48
N GLY A 23 17.29 11.83 0.85
CA GLY A 23 15.92 11.38 1.11
C GLY A 23 15.26 10.55 0.01
N GLY A 24 15.39 9.23 0.14
CA GLY A 24 14.45 8.25 -0.42
C GLY A 24 14.47 8.08 -1.94
N ILE A 25 13.74 7.05 -2.37
CA ILE A 25 13.46 6.63 -3.77
C ILE A 25 14.71 6.08 -4.52
N SER A 26 14.72 4.93 -5.20
CA SER A 26 13.67 4.04 -5.69
C SER A 26 14.35 2.71 -6.05
N TYR A 27 13.97 1.59 -5.43
CA TYR A 27 14.22 0.27 -6.02
C TYR A 27 12.94 -0.16 -6.76
N LEU A 28 12.67 0.47 -7.90
CA LEU A 28 11.75 -0.07 -8.89
C LEU A 28 12.52 -1.12 -9.70
N ALA A 29 12.56 -2.34 -9.18
CA ALA A 29 12.98 -3.51 -9.92
C ALA A 29 11.75 -4.37 -10.23
N LEU A 30 11.38 -4.35 -11.50
CA LEU A 30 10.41 -5.20 -12.18
C LEU A 30 10.56 -6.68 -11.77
N SER A 31 9.50 -7.25 -11.21
CA SER A 31 9.21 -8.69 -11.33
C SER A 31 7.71 -8.92 -11.20
N GLY A 32 7.09 -9.37 -12.28
CA GLY A 32 5.67 -9.75 -12.38
C GLY A 32 5.35 -11.05 -11.63
N GLY A 33 5.74 -11.15 -10.36
CA GLY A 33 5.16 -12.09 -9.42
C GLY A 33 4.14 -11.34 -8.59
N LYS A 34 2.89 -11.81 -8.51
CA LYS A 34 1.95 -11.30 -7.51
C LYS A 34 2.62 -11.53 -6.17
N GLU A 35 3.12 -10.48 -5.52
CA GLU A 35 3.67 -10.55 -4.17
C GLU A 35 2.71 -9.82 -3.24
N LEU A 36 2.57 -10.30 -2.00
CA LEU A 36 1.77 -9.58 -1.02
C LEU A 36 2.34 -8.18 -0.81
N LYS A 37 1.45 -7.19 -0.84
CA LYS A 37 1.76 -5.81 -0.47
C LYS A 37 2.48 -5.74 0.88
N TYR A 38 1.98 -6.50 1.86
CA TYR A 38 2.59 -6.60 3.18
C TYR A 38 3.21 -7.99 3.34
N LYS A 39 4.55 -8.02 3.45
CA LYS A 39 5.31 -9.29 3.54
C LYS A 39 5.37 -9.87 4.96
N THR A 40 5.04 -9.07 5.98
CA THR A 40 5.15 -9.45 7.39
C THR A 40 3.92 -9.03 8.18
N GLN A 41 3.67 -9.75 9.27
CA GLN A 41 2.59 -9.46 10.22
C GLN A 41 2.73 -8.03 10.79
N ALA A 42 3.95 -7.66 11.20
CA ALA A 42 4.24 -6.32 11.71
C ALA A 42 3.99 -5.22 10.68
N ALA A 43 4.35 -5.45 9.41
CA ALA A 43 4.10 -4.48 8.34
C ALA A 43 2.59 -4.26 8.14
N LEU A 44 1.81 -5.34 8.08
CA LEU A 44 0.34 -5.24 8.00
C LEU A 44 -0.22 -4.50 9.23
N ARG A 45 0.20 -4.88 10.44
CA ARG A 45 -0.30 -4.29 11.69
C ARG A 45 -0.02 -2.79 11.80
N ASN A 46 1.15 -2.35 11.35
CA ASN A 46 1.55 -0.94 11.44
C ASN A 46 0.89 -0.08 10.35
N ALA A 47 0.66 -0.63 9.15
CA ALA A 47 0.08 0.11 8.04
C ALA A 47 -1.45 0.21 8.09
N LEU A 48 -2.12 -0.87 8.53
CA LEU A 48 -3.57 -0.97 8.53
C LEU A 48 -4.34 0.18 9.23
N PRO A 49 -3.93 0.71 10.40
CA PRO A 49 -4.70 1.76 11.08
C PRO A 49 -4.75 3.04 10.25
N VAL A 50 -3.63 3.40 9.59
CA VAL A 50 -3.54 4.62 8.78
C VAL A 50 -4.31 4.45 7.46
N THR A 51 -4.15 3.32 6.78
CA THR A 51 -4.86 3.07 5.51
C THR A 51 -6.37 2.97 5.71
N ALA A 52 -6.81 2.32 6.80
CA ALA A 52 -8.24 2.23 7.09
C ALA A 52 -8.83 3.56 7.56
N ALA A 53 -8.08 4.37 8.31
CA ALA A 53 -8.52 5.73 8.65
C ALA A 53 -8.69 6.60 7.40
N ALA A 54 -7.78 6.49 6.42
CA ALA A 54 -7.89 7.21 5.15
C ALA A 54 -9.14 6.77 4.35
N GLU A 55 -9.38 5.46 4.24
CA GLU A 55 -10.59 4.92 3.59
C GLU A 55 -11.88 5.41 4.27
N LEU A 56 -11.92 5.37 5.60
CA LEU A 56 -13.07 5.84 6.38
C LEU A 56 -13.31 7.33 6.16
N HIS A 57 -12.25 8.13 6.16
CA HIS A 57 -12.34 9.58 5.92
C HIS A 57 -12.89 9.88 4.52
N GLN A 58 -12.41 9.18 3.49
CA GLN A 58 -12.94 9.31 2.11
C GLN A 58 -14.42 8.94 2.01
N ARG A 59 -14.91 8.05 2.89
CA ARG A 59 -16.32 7.65 2.99
C ARG A 59 -17.14 8.54 3.93
N GLY A 60 -16.58 9.65 4.43
CA GLY A 60 -17.26 10.58 5.32
C GLY A 60 -17.39 10.10 6.77
N VAL A 61 -16.66 9.05 7.16
CA VAL A 61 -16.63 8.54 8.53
C VAL A 61 -15.43 9.15 9.27
N THR A 62 -15.72 9.94 10.31
CA THR A 62 -14.69 10.56 11.15
C THR A 62 -14.42 9.71 12.38
N LEU A 63 -13.16 9.36 12.62
CA LEU A 63 -12.72 8.65 13.81
C LEU A 63 -12.53 9.62 14.98
N ALA A 64 -12.95 9.21 16.19
CA ALA A 64 -12.71 9.99 17.41
C ALA A 64 -11.25 9.93 17.87
N ALA A 65 -10.55 8.85 17.52
CA ALA A 65 -9.14 8.62 17.84
C ALA A 65 -8.52 7.64 16.82
N PRO A 66 -7.18 7.57 16.73
CA PRO A 66 -6.51 6.56 15.92
C PRO A 66 -6.95 5.14 16.26
N LEU A 67 -7.04 4.28 15.24
CA LEU A 67 -7.39 2.87 15.41
C LEU A 67 -6.28 2.13 16.18
N LYS A 68 -6.69 1.23 17.08
CA LYS A 68 -5.79 0.34 17.82
C LYS A 68 -5.77 -1.02 17.16
N CYS A 69 -4.60 -1.48 16.74
CA CYS A 69 -4.45 -2.74 16.01
C CYS A 69 -3.77 -3.82 16.85
N ALA A 70 -4.23 -5.05 16.67
CA ALA A 70 -3.66 -6.24 17.28
C ALA A 70 -3.63 -7.39 16.27
N ASP A 71 -2.74 -8.35 16.52
CA ASP A 71 -2.66 -9.57 15.73
C ASP A 71 -3.82 -10.49 16.08
N LEU A 72 -4.44 -11.09 15.06
CA LEU A 72 -5.56 -12.03 15.26
C LEU A 72 -5.06 -13.48 15.36
N PRO A 73 -5.70 -14.32 16.18
CA PRO A 73 -5.36 -15.74 16.28
C PRO A 73 -5.27 -16.44 14.92
N GLY A 74 -4.30 -17.35 14.80
CA GLY A 74 -4.04 -18.10 13.56
C GLY A 74 -3.24 -17.34 12.51
N TRP A 75 -2.60 -16.22 12.87
CA TRP A 75 -1.56 -15.62 12.03
C TRP A 75 -0.31 -16.53 12.02
N THR A 76 0.33 -16.66 10.86
CA THR A 76 1.59 -17.39 10.64
C THR A 76 2.51 -16.58 9.74
N LYS A 77 3.66 -17.14 9.36
CA LYS A 77 4.54 -16.51 8.37
C LYS A 77 3.87 -16.42 7.01
N GLU A 78 2.97 -17.34 6.68
CA GLU A 78 2.25 -17.46 5.40
C GLU A 78 0.92 -16.70 5.43
N ARG A 79 0.24 -16.68 6.58
CA ARG A 79 -1.08 -16.07 6.78
C ARG A 79 -1.01 -14.89 7.72
N LEU A 80 -1.23 -13.70 7.19
CA LEU A 80 -1.28 -12.47 7.97
C LEU A 80 -2.71 -12.20 8.41
N ARG A 81 -2.92 -11.79 9.66
CA ARG A 81 -4.25 -11.44 10.19
C ARG A 81 -4.16 -10.37 11.25
N VAL A 82 -4.79 -9.23 11.01
CA VAL A 82 -4.82 -8.08 11.93
C VAL A 82 -6.27 -7.65 12.13
N SER A 83 -6.62 -7.29 13.36
CA SER A 83 -7.83 -6.55 13.67
C SER A 83 -7.45 -5.19 14.22
N CYS A 84 -8.08 -4.13 13.72
CA CYS A 84 -8.02 -2.82 14.33
C CYS A 84 -9.41 -2.41 14.81
N THR A 85 -9.45 -1.76 15.98
CA THR A 85 -10.69 -1.29 16.58
C THR A 85 -10.58 0.18 16.95
N GLY A 86 -11.72 0.85 16.97
CA GLY A 86 -11.83 2.24 17.40
C GLY A 86 -13.28 2.68 17.48
N THR A 87 -13.46 3.98 17.55
CA THR A 87 -14.79 4.60 17.63
C THR A 87 -14.83 5.81 16.71
N THR A 88 -15.96 6.03 16.07
CA THR A 88 -16.24 7.26 15.31
C THR A 88 -16.54 8.44 16.23
N SER A 89 -16.53 9.66 15.70
CA SER A 89 -16.94 10.87 16.42
C SER A 89 -18.41 10.83 16.86
N ASP A 90 -19.27 10.07 16.18
CA ASP A 90 -20.66 9.82 16.55
C ASP A 90 -20.84 8.54 17.40
N SER A 91 -19.79 8.11 18.11
CA SER A 91 -19.81 6.99 19.07
C SER A 91 -20.14 5.60 18.50
N LYS A 92 -20.01 5.40 17.18
CA LYS A 92 -20.15 4.08 16.56
C LYS A 92 -18.84 3.31 16.66
N ARG A 93 -18.94 2.04 17.04
CA ARG A 93 -17.78 1.11 17.04
C ARG A 93 -17.28 0.91 15.61
N VAL A 94 -15.97 0.97 15.43
CA VAL A 94 -15.27 0.63 14.19
C VAL A 94 -14.47 -0.64 14.39
N GLU A 95 -14.58 -1.55 13.43
CA GLU A 95 -13.76 -2.75 13.36
C GLU A 95 -13.21 -2.90 11.95
N VAL A 96 -11.91 -3.12 11.85
CA VAL A 96 -11.18 -3.28 10.60
C VAL A 96 -10.47 -4.60 10.65
N LEU A 97 -10.69 -5.43 9.64
CA LEU A 97 -10.05 -6.72 9.49
C LEU A 97 -9.15 -6.67 8.26
N GLY A 98 -7.87 -6.96 8.44
CA GLY A 98 -6.93 -7.14 7.35
C GLY A 98 -6.40 -8.57 7.36
N SER A 99 -6.42 -9.24 6.22
CA SER A 99 -5.82 -10.56 6.06
C SER A 99 -4.98 -10.64 4.80
N GLY A 100 -3.92 -11.44 4.82
CA GLY A 100 -3.05 -11.69 3.67
C GLY A 100 -2.61 -13.14 3.61
N GLU A 101 -2.55 -13.72 2.42
CA GLU A 101 -2.08 -15.09 2.19
C GLU A 101 -0.91 -15.08 1.20
N LYS A 102 0.27 -15.52 1.66
CA LYS A 102 1.50 -15.44 0.88
C LYS A 102 1.46 -16.33 -0.35
N LYS A 103 0.87 -17.52 -0.22
CA LYS A 103 0.83 -18.51 -1.29
C LYS A 103 0.09 -18.01 -2.53
N THR A 104 -1.00 -17.27 -2.32
CA THR A 104 -1.84 -16.73 -3.40
C THR A 104 -1.56 -15.26 -3.66
N ALA A 105 -0.69 -14.64 -2.86
CA ALA A 105 -0.42 -13.21 -2.83
C ALA A 105 -1.70 -12.37 -2.80
N THR A 106 -2.69 -12.82 -2.03
CA THR A 106 -3.99 -12.18 -1.93
C THR A 106 -4.13 -11.49 -0.58
N THR A 107 -4.65 -10.28 -0.60
CA THR A 107 -4.94 -9.51 0.61
C THR A 107 -6.42 -9.15 0.60
N TYR A 108 -7.06 -9.18 1.76
CA TYR A 108 -8.46 -8.80 1.92
C TYR A 108 -8.63 -7.84 3.09
N TYR A 109 -9.53 -6.89 2.91
CA TYR A 109 -9.88 -5.90 3.90
C TYR A 109 -11.38 -5.80 4.06
N THR A 110 -11.82 -5.76 5.31
CA THR A 110 -13.22 -5.52 5.69
C THR A 110 -13.25 -4.45 6.76
N ILE A 111 -14.12 -3.46 6.60
CA ILE A 111 -14.33 -2.39 7.57
C ILE A 111 -15.80 -2.37 7.96
N LEU A 112 -16.06 -2.46 9.26
CA LEU A 112 -17.38 -2.40 9.87
C LEU A 112 -17.50 -1.11 10.67
N VAL A 113 -18.62 -0.40 10.51
CA VAL A 113 -18.98 0.77 11.32
C VAL A 113 -20.36 0.53 11.94
N GLY A 114 -20.44 0.53 13.26
CA GLY A 114 -21.67 0.16 13.98
C GLY A 114 -22.15 -1.25 13.64
N GLY A 115 -21.24 -2.17 13.34
CA GLY A 115 -21.55 -3.55 12.92
C GLY A 115 -21.99 -3.70 11.45
N ARG A 116 -22.06 -2.61 10.67
CA ARG A 116 -22.42 -2.66 9.24
C ARG A 116 -21.17 -2.56 8.37
N PRO A 117 -21.03 -3.39 7.32
CA PRO A 117 -19.88 -3.31 6.43
C PRO A 117 -19.95 -2.04 5.57
N VAL A 118 -18.90 -1.22 5.64
CA VAL A 118 -18.67 -0.09 4.73
C VAL A 118 -17.66 -0.44 3.64
N VAL A 119 -16.79 -1.41 3.92
CA VAL A 119 -15.91 -2.10 2.98
C VAL A 119 -15.99 -3.59 3.29
N GLN A 120 -16.11 -4.43 2.27
CA GLN A 120 -16.21 -5.88 2.46
C GLN A 120 -15.33 -6.61 1.45
N ASN A 121 -14.42 -7.44 1.97
CA ASN A 121 -13.52 -8.29 1.18
C ASN A 121 -12.81 -7.55 0.02
N ALA A 122 -12.46 -6.28 0.22
CA ALA A 122 -11.73 -5.51 -0.77
C ALA A 122 -10.27 -5.95 -0.84
N THR A 123 -9.68 -5.96 -2.03
CA THR A 123 -8.26 -6.33 -2.23
C THR A 123 -7.30 -5.17 -2.06
N CYS A 124 -7.82 -3.97 -1.79
CA CYS A 124 -7.10 -2.73 -1.60
C CYS A 124 -7.88 -1.81 -0.63
N LEU A 125 -7.22 -0.75 -0.14
CA LEU A 125 -7.83 0.31 0.65
C LEU A 125 -7.22 1.66 0.25
N GLY A 126 -8.01 2.73 0.34
CA GLY A 126 -7.60 4.11 0.12
C GLY A 126 -7.08 4.37 -1.29
N ALA A 127 -6.06 5.22 -1.38
CA ALA A 127 -5.45 5.63 -2.64
C ALA A 127 -4.91 4.47 -3.50
N ASP A 128 -4.63 3.32 -2.89
CA ASP A 128 -4.14 2.12 -3.58
C ASP A 128 -5.20 1.41 -4.44
N CYS A 129 -6.49 1.71 -4.22
CA CYS A 129 -7.56 1.20 -5.08
C CYS A 129 -7.66 1.97 -6.40
N HIS A 130 -7.48 3.29 -6.36
CA HIS A 130 -7.62 4.14 -7.55
C HIS A 130 -6.56 3.87 -8.62
N SER A 131 -5.37 3.43 -8.23
CA SER A 131 -4.28 3.08 -9.16
C SER A 131 -4.47 1.72 -9.83
N GLN A 132 -5.23 0.78 -9.24
CA GLN A 132 -5.56 -0.50 -9.88
C GLN A 132 -6.63 -0.34 -10.98
N GLU A 133 -7.58 0.58 -10.81
CA GLU A 133 -8.60 0.86 -11.83
C GLU A 133 -8.00 1.54 -13.08
N ALA A 134 -6.98 2.40 -12.89
CA ALA A 134 -6.29 3.06 -14.00
C ALA A 134 -5.40 2.10 -14.82
N GLY A 135 -4.93 1.00 -14.24
CA GLY A 135 -4.11 -0.01 -14.91
C GLY A 135 -4.87 -1.10 -15.68
N SER A 136 -6.21 -1.17 -15.53
CA SER A 136 -7.06 -2.17 -16.20
C SER A 136 -7.76 -1.65 -17.47
N ARG A 137 -7.51 -0.39 -17.88
CA ARG A 137 -7.96 0.21 -19.15
C ARG A 137 -6.80 0.61 -20.08
N GLY A 138 -5.71 -0.17 -20.08
CA GLY A 138 -4.58 -0.01 -21.00
C GLY A 138 -4.50 -1.17 -21.97
#